data_AF-A0A7J2MZ05-F1
#
_entry.id   AF-A0A7J2MZ05-F1
#
_cell.length_a   1.000
_cell.length_b   1.000
_cell.length_c   1.000
_cell.angle_alpha   90.00
_cell.angle_beta   90.00
_cell.angle_gamma   90.00
#
_symmetry.space_group_name_H-M   'P 1'
#
loop_
_entity.id
_entity.type
_entity.pdbx_description
1 polymer ?
#
loop_
_entity_poly.entity_id
_entity_poly.type
_entity_poly.pdbx_seq_one_letter_code
_entity_poly.pdbx_strand_id
1 'polypeptide(L)'
;MSFDGYIWQIICFGEKRKGEGGAINIGRYYALDASLGADVFIDALKPHVVLICGKRGYGKSYTMGVFIEEMLSLEEEIRKNIGIVVIDTLGIFWTLFYPNEKEKDLLERWKLMPKKFDLRILSSPANVEEYRKKGIEARELLIKTDELSPLHWAQLFNLKPTDYISAIMGRAISELGKDFSIDDILD
;
A
#
# COMPACT_ATOMS: atom_id res chain seq x y z
N MET A 1 -13.96 -18.51 -16.37
CA MET A 1 -14.14 -18.98 -14.98
C MET A 1 -15.42 -18.37 -14.46
N SER A 2 -16.40 -19.19 -14.12
CA SER A 2 -17.66 -18.77 -13.50
C SER A 2 -17.36 -18.29 -12.08
N PHE A 3 -17.83 -17.08 -11.73
CA PHE A 3 -17.78 -16.56 -10.37
C PHE A 3 -19.06 -16.98 -9.65
N ASP A 4 -19.04 -18.14 -8.99
CA ASP A 4 -20.11 -18.56 -8.10
C ASP A 4 -19.93 -17.94 -6.70
N GLY A 5 -20.89 -17.09 -6.34
CA GLY A 5 -21.54 -17.09 -5.03
C GLY A 5 -20.74 -16.69 -3.79
N TYR A 6 -20.43 -15.41 -3.63
CA TYR A 6 -20.38 -14.76 -2.29
C TYR A 6 -20.86 -13.30 -2.43
N ILE A 7 -21.91 -12.95 -1.68
CA ILE A 7 -22.45 -11.58 -1.59
C ILE A 7 -21.50 -10.76 -0.71
N TRP A 8 -20.93 -9.70 -1.27
CA TRP A 8 -20.15 -8.71 -0.53
C TRP A 8 -21.07 -7.58 -0.11
N GLN A 9 -21.17 -7.32 1.20
CA GLN A 9 -21.82 -6.13 1.71
C GLN A 9 -20.75 -5.14 2.15
N ILE A 10 -20.43 -4.19 1.28
CA ILE A 10 -19.71 -2.97 1.68
C ILE A 10 -20.77 -2.06 2.31
N ILE A 11 -20.77 -1.94 3.64
CA ILE A 11 -21.63 -0.99 4.36
C ILE A 11 -20.81 0.27 4.58
N CYS A 12 -21.05 1.29 3.77
CA CYS A 12 -20.54 2.63 4.02
C CYS A 12 -21.71 3.52 4.48
N PHE A 13 -21.62 4.01 5.71
CA PHE A 13 -22.53 5.03 6.21
C PHE A 13 -21.95 6.41 5.90
N GLY A 14 -22.64 7.20 5.09
CA GLY A 14 -22.24 8.57 4.78
C GLY A 14 -23.17 9.24 3.79
N GLU A 15 -23.48 10.50 4.03
CA GLU A 15 -24.21 11.34 3.08
C GLU A 15 -23.19 12.06 2.19
N LYS A 16 -23.33 11.95 0.86
CA LYS A 16 -22.51 12.72 -0.08
C LYS A 16 -22.86 14.20 0.06
N ARG A 17 -22.03 14.98 0.74
CA ARG A 17 -22.09 16.44 0.65
C ARG A 17 -21.58 16.85 -0.72
N LYS A 18 -22.50 17.19 -1.63
CA LYS A 18 -22.15 17.82 -2.92
C LYS A 18 -21.42 19.13 -2.64
N GLY A 19 -20.16 19.24 -3.07
CA GLY A 19 -19.43 20.51 -3.14
C GLY A 19 -18.05 20.54 -2.48
N GLU A 20 -17.72 19.57 -1.65
CA GLU A 20 -16.38 19.42 -1.09
C GLU A 20 -15.64 18.37 -1.94
N GLY A 21 -14.57 18.76 -2.63
CA GLY A 21 -13.67 17.81 -3.30
C GLY A 21 -13.09 16.78 -2.31
N GLY A 22 -12.33 15.80 -2.80
CA GLY A 22 -11.69 14.82 -1.90
C GLY A 22 -12.53 13.59 -1.57
N ALA A 23 -13.67 13.38 -2.21
CA ALA A 23 -14.41 12.11 -2.14
C ALA A 23 -13.82 11.09 -3.13
N ILE A 24 -13.35 9.95 -2.64
CA ILE A 24 -12.82 8.84 -3.45
C ILE A 24 -13.90 7.76 -3.67
N ASN A 25 -14.06 7.25 -4.89
CA ASN A 25 -15.06 6.23 -5.21
C ASN A 25 -14.48 4.82 -4.98
N ILE A 26 -14.98 4.12 -3.96
CA ILE A 26 -14.47 2.78 -3.61
C ILE A 26 -15.30 1.64 -4.18
N GLY A 27 -16.33 1.93 -4.99
CA GLY A 27 -17.14 0.93 -5.67
C GLY A 27 -18.61 1.29 -5.71
N ARG A 28 -19.46 0.27 -5.82
CA ARG A 28 -20.92 0.41 -5.86
C ARG A 28 -21.60 -0.44 -4.81
N TYR A 29 -22.69 0.07 -4.28
CA TYR A 29 -23.61 -0.71 -3.48
C TYR A 29 -24.18 -1.84 -4.35
N TYR A 30 -24.11 -3.06 -3.82
CA TYR A 30 -24.73 -4.22 -4.46
C TYR A 30 -26.06 -4.49 -3.78
N ALA A 31 -27.15 -4.32 -4.53
CA ALA A 31 -28.50 -4.50 -4.00
C ALA A 31 -28.81 -5.98 -3.79
N LEU A 32 -29.80 -6.27 -2.95
CA LEU A 32 -30.21 -7.64 -2.62
C LEU A 32 -30.71 -8.43 -3.83
N ASP A 33 -31.21 -7.73 -4.85
CA ASP A 33 -31.63 -8.29 -6.14
C ASP A 33 -30.47 -8.51 -7.12
N ALA A 34 -29.22 -8.42 -6.64
CA ALA A 34 -28.00 -8.55 -7.43
C ALA A 34 -27.78 -7.42 -8.47
N SER A 35 -28.58 -6.35 -8.42
CA SER A 35 -28.36 -5.17 -9.25
C SER A 35 -27.27 -4.25 -8.68
N LEU A 36 -26.58 -3.53 -9.57
CA LEU A 36 -25.63 -2.48 -9.19
C LEU A 36 -26.41 -1.21 -8.81
N GLY A 37 -26.29 -0.82 -7.55
CA GLY A 37 -26.87 0.39 -7.00
C GLY A 37 -25.94 1.60 -7.09
N ALA A 38 -26.09 2.52 -6.13
CA ALA A 38 -25.36 3.78 -6.10
C ALA A 38 -23.85 3.61 -5.88
N ASP A 39 -23.06 4.55 -6.41
CA ASP A 39 -21.63 4.66 -6.11
C ASP A 39 -21.41 4.93 -4.61
N VAL A 40 -20.34 4.36 -4.07
CA VAL A 40 -19.95 4.44 -2.66
C VAL A 40 -18.66 5.24 -2.55
N PHE A 41 -18.68 6.28 -1.74
CA PHE A 41 -17.55 7.19 -1.58
C PHE A 41 -17.01 7.17 -0.15
N ILE A 42 -15.70 7.42 -0.02
CA ILE A 42 -15.03 7.74 1.24
C ILE A 42 -14.45 9.15 1.16
N ASP A 43 -14.49 9.86 2.28
CA ASP A 43 -13.85 11.16 2.43
C ASP A 43 -12.34 10.97 2.61
N ALA A 44 -11.52 11.40 1.64
CA ALA A 44 -10.07 11.30 1.73
C ALA A 44 -9.42 12.42 2.55
N LEU A 45 -10.18 13.46 2.95
CA LEU A 45 -9.64 14.63 3.65
C LEU A 45 -9.55 14.42 5.16
N LYS A 46 -10.18 13.36 5.68
CA LYS A 46 -10.20 13.05 7.11
C LYS A 46 -9.35 11.83 7.43
N PRO A 47 -8.80 11.74 8.65
CA PRO A 47 -8.11 10.54 9.10
C PRO A 47 -9.07 9.34 9.17
N HIS A 48 -8.70 8.25 8.51
CA HIS A 48 -9.44 6.99 8.53
C HIS A 48 -8.51 5.82 8.85
N VAL A 49 -9.00 4.89 9.69
CA VAL A 49 -8.39 3.57 9.85
C VAL A 49 -9.31 2.56 9.16
N VAL A 50 -8.81 1.91 8.11
CA VAL A 50 -9.58 0.97 7.29
C VAL A 50 -8.98 -0.42 7.40
N LEU A 51 -9.80 -1.42 7.71
CA LEU A 51 -9.43 -2.82 7.70
C LEU A 51 -10.04 -3.51 6.48
N ILE A 52 -9.20 -4.02 5.58
CA ILE A 52 -9.63 -4.84 4.44
C ILE A 52 -9.31 -6.31 4.76
N CYS A 53 -10.35 -7.12 5.02
CA CYS A 53 -10.21 -8.52 5.39
C CYS A 53 -11.06 -9.46 4.53
N GLY A 54 -10.63 -10.71 4.38
CA GLY A 54 -11.31 -11.72 3.56
C GLY A 54 -10.41 -12.91 3.22
N LYS A 55 -10.98 -14.00 2.69
CA LYS A 55 -10.23 -15.22 2.29
C LYS A 55 -9.21 -14.94 1.18
N ARG A 56 -8.27 -15.86 0.96
CA ARG A 56 -7.30 -15.77 -0.15
C ARG A 56 -8.05 -15.71 -1.49
N GLY A 57 -7.64 -14.79 -2.38
CA GLY A 57 -8.25 -14.61 -3.69
C GLY A 57 -9.50 -13.71 -3.72
N TYR A 58 -9.94 -13.19 -2.58
CA TYR A 58 -11.20 -12.42 -2.49
C TYR A 58 -11.02 -10.91 -2.73
N GLY A 59 -10.03 -10.51 -3.53
CA GLY A 59 -9.90 -9.11 -3.95
C GLY A 59 -9.44 -8.11 -2.87
N LYS A 60 -8.79 -8.55 -1.78
CA LYS A 60 -8.21 -7.62 -0.77
C LYS A 60 -7.25 -6.62 -1.40
N SER A 61 -6.25 -7.12 -2.14
CA SER A 61 -5.27 -6.27 -2.83
C SER A 61 -5.91 -5.46 -3.96
N TYR A 62 -6.93 -6.00 -4.61
CA TYR A 62 -7.69 -5.27 -5.62
C TYR A 62 -8.39 -4.05 -5.00
N THR A 63 -9.05 -4.24 -3.85
CA THR A 63 -9.68 -3.16 -3.09
C THR A 63 -8.64 -2.12 -2.68
N MET A 64 -7.48 -2.55 -2.16
CA MET A 64 -6.39 -1.62 -1.84
C MET A 64 -5.86 -0.87 -3.07
N GLY A 65 -5.82 -1.52 -4.24
CA GLY A 65 -5.53 -0.89 -5.53
C GLY A 65 -6.50 0.23 -5.86
N VAL A 66 -7.82 0.00 -5.72
CA VAL A 66 -8.85 1.04 -5.92
C VAL A 66 -8.60 2.25 -5.02
N PHE A 67 -8.28 2.03 -3.74
CA PHE A 67 -7.93 3.14 -2.84
C PHE A 67 -6.72 3.92 -3.35
N ILE A 68 -5.66 3.24 -3.77
CA ILE A 68 -4.43 3.89 -4.27
C ILE A 68 -4.75 4.70 -5.54
N GLU A 69 -5.45 4.10 -6.52
CA GLU A 69 -5.80 4.74 -7.78
C GLU A 69 -6.68 5.98 -7.59
N GLU A 70 -7.69 5.89 -6.72
CA GLU A 70 -8.59 7.00 -6.44
C GLU A 70 -7.90 8.13 -5.67
N MET A 71 -7.04 7.80 -4.70
CA MET A 71 -6.23 8.78 -3.96
C MET A 71 -5.25 9.51 -4.90
N LEU A 72 -4.64 8.80 -5.85
CA LEU A 72 -3.78 9.38 -6.87
C LEU A 72 -4.56 10.17 -7.94
N SER A 73 -5.86 9.89 -8.10
CA SER A 73 -6.75 10.58 -9.05
C SER A 73 -7.44 11.82 -8.45
N LEU A 74 -7.17 12.14 -7.18
CA LEU A 74 -7.66 13.38 -6.56
C LEU A 74 -7.19 14.61 -7.34
N GLU A 75 -7.99 15.69 -7.24
CA GLU A 75 -7.66 16.99 -7.81
C GLU A 75 -6.30 17.48 -7.32
N GLU A 76 -5.51 18.09 -8.20
CA GLU A 76 -4.11 18.47 -7.94
C GLU A 76 -3.96 19.33 -6.67
N GLU A 77 -4.90 20.24 -6.44
CA GLU A 77 -4.93 21.13 -5.28
C GLU A 77 -5.00 20.35 -3.95
N ILE A 78 -5.66 19.20 -3.95
CA ILE A 78 -5.80 18.31 -2.80
C ILE A 78 -4.61 17.33 -2.77
N ARG A 79 -4.35 16.66 -3.89
CA ARG A 79 -3.36 15.58 -4.03
C ARG A 79 -1.96 15.99 -3.58
N LYS A 80 -1.54 17.22 -3.89
CA LYS A 80 -0.21 17.73 -3.50
C LYS A 80 0.01 17.82 -1.98
N ASN A 81 -1.06 17.83 -1.19
CA ASN A 81 -1.00 17.90 0.27
C ASN A 81 -1.09 16.51 0.93
N ILE A 82 -1.19 15.44 0.14
CA ILE A 82 -1.35 14.07 0.64
C ILE A 82 -0.14 13.22 0.23
N GLY A 83 0.61 12.75 1.22
CA GLY A 83 1.66 11.74 1.01
C GLY A 83 1.07 10.34 1.04
N ILE A 84 1.23 9.57 -0.04
CA ILE A 84 0.77 8.18 -0.13
C ILE A 84 1.98 7.25 -0.01
N VAL A 85 1.97 6.39 1.01
CA VAL A 85 3.01 5.38 1.24
C VAL A 85 2.36 4.01 1.23
N VAL A 86 2.86 3.11 0.38
CA VAL A 86 2.35 1.74 0.25
C VAL A 86 3.47 0.78 0.62
N ILE A 87 3.24 -0.04 1.64
CA ILE A 87 4.13 -1.14 2.00
C ILE A 87 3.64 -2.38 1.24
N ASP A 88 4.30 -2.68 0.14
CA ASP A 88 3.92 -3.79 -0.75
C ASP A 88 4.78 -5.02 -0.51
N THR A 89 4.25 -5.98 0.26
CA THR A 89 4.96 -7.23 0.56
C THR A 89 4.92 -8.26 -0.57
N LEU A 90 4.00 -8.10 -1.54
CA LEU A 90 3.84 -9.05 -2.65
C LEU A 90 4.41 -8.52 -3.97
N GLY A 91 4.76 -7.23 -4.04
CA GLY A 91 5.33 -6.61 -5.23
C GLY A 91 4.36 -6.62 -6.41
N ILE A 92 3.13 -6.17 -6.20
CA ILE A 92 2.06 -6.13 -7.21
C ILE A 92 1.68 -4.70 -7.61
N PHE A 93 1.84 -3.71 -6.73
CA PHE A 93 1.35 -2.35 -6.98
C PHE A 93 2.24 -1.53 -7.91
N TRP A 94 3.49 -1.96 -8.17
CA TRP A 94 4.33 -1.33 -9.20
C TRP A 94 3.70 -1.39 -10.60
N THR A 95 2.79 -2.34 -10.84
CA THR A 95 2.10 -2.49 -12.13
C THR A 95 1.17 -1.32 -12.46
N LEU A 96 0.75 -0.52 -11.47
CA LEU A 96 0.00 0.73 -11.67
C LEU A 96 0.76 1.78 -12.51
N PHE A 97 2.06 1.59 -12.70
CA PHE A 97 2.87 2.37 -13.63
C PHE A 97 2.38 2.24 -15.09
N TYR A 98 1.70 1.14 -15.43
CA TYR A 98 1.17 0.90 -16.77
C TYR A 98 -0.36 1.08 -16.78
N PRO A 99 -0.93 1.63 -17.88
CA PRO A 99 -2.37 1.64 -18.04
C PRO A 99 -2.91 0.21 -18.18
N ASN A 100 -4.05 -0.06 -17.55
CA ASN A 100 -4.72 -1.36 -17.64
C ASN A 100 -5.47 -1.52 -18.98
N GLU A 101 -4.72 -1.67 -20.06
CA GLU A 101 -5.26 -1.91 -21.40
C GLU A 101 -5.90 -3.29 -21.56
N LYS A 102 -5.49 -4.26 -20.72
CA LYS A 102 -5.98 -5.64 -20.78
C LYS A 102 -7.47 -5.73 -20.44
N GLU A 103 -7.96 -4.87 -19.55
CA GLU A 103 -9.33 -4.88 -19.06
C GLU A 103 -10.12 -3.65 -19.49
N LYS A 104 -9.75 -3.04 -20.64
CA LYS A 104 -10.40 -1.84 -21.17
C LYS A 104 -11.92 -1.96 -21.28
N ASP A 105 -12.45 -3.07 -21.81
CA ASP A 105 -13.90 -3.31 -21.93
C ASP A 105 -14.60 -3.36 -20.57
N LEU A 106 -13.92 -3.83 -19.52
CA LEU A 106 -14.44 -3.79 -18.15
C LEU A 106 -14.47 -2.35 -17.64
N LEU A 107 -13.38 -1.59 -17.82
CA LEU A 107 -13.31 -0.20 -17.41
C LEU A 107 -14.39 0.66 -18.09
N GLU A 108 -14.62 0.47 -19.40
CA GLU A 108 -15.65 1.20 -20.15
C GLU A 108 -17.07 0.93 -19.60
N ARG A 109 -17.39 -0.31 -19.22
CA ARG A 109 -18.66 -0.64 -18.54
C ARG A 109 -18.84 0.11 -17.22
N TRP A 110 -17.73 0.42 -16.55
CA TRP A 110 -17.68 1.23 -15.34
C TRP A 110 -17.52 2.73 -15.62
N LYS A 111 -17.52 3.15 -16.89
CA LYS A 111 -17.27 4.53 -17.34
C LYS A 111 -15.89 5.06 -16.92
N LEU A 112 -14.92 4.16 -16.81
CA LEU A 112 -13.53 4.43 -16.52
C LEU A 112 -12.70 4.28 -17.80
N MET A 113 -11.51 4.86 -17.78
CA MET A 113 -10.51 4.71 -18.84
C MET A 113 -9.25 4.11 -18.25
N PRO A 114 -8.46 3.34 -19.01
CA PRO A 114 -7.12 2.93 -18.59
C PRO A 114 -6.28 4.16 -18.23
N LYS A 115 -5.69 4.13 -17.03
CA LYS A 115 -4.82 5.21 -16.52
C LYS A 115 -3.51 4.62 -16.02
N LYS A 116 -2.44 5.38 -16.20
CA LYS A 116 -1.15 5.12 -15.55
C LYS A 116 -0.96 6.10 -14.40
N PHE A 117 -0.14 5.70 -13.44
CA PHE A 117 0.22 6.54 -12.31
C PHE A 117 1.74 6.71 -12.22
N ASP A 118 2.17 7.91 -11.84
CA ASP A 118 3.57 8.17 -11.53
C ASP A 118 3.87 7.66 -10.11
N LEU A 119 4.79 6.70 -10.02
CA LEU A 119 5.11 6.00 -8.79
C LEU A 119 6.60 6.11 -8.50
N ARG A 120 6.93 6.42 -7.24
CA ARG A 120 8.30 6.26 -6.73
C ARG A 120 8.44 4.88 -6.11
N ILE A 121 9.14 3.98 -6.79
CA ILE A 121 9.41 2.63 -6.29
C ILE A 121 10.70 2.64 -5.49
N LEU A 122 10.60 2.20 -4.24
CA LEU A 122 11.68 2.07 -3.28
C LEU A 122 11.84 0.59 -2.92
N SER A 123 13.02 0.01 -3.12
CA SER A 123 13.23 -1.42 -2.92
C SER A 123 14.68 -1.79 -2.62
N SER A 124 14.96 -3.06 -2.33
CA SER A 124 16.33 -3.59 -2.21
C SER A 124 17.14 -3.45 -3.52
N PRO A 125 18.48 -3.42 -3.45
CA PRO A 125 19.35 -3.32 -4.63
C PRO A 125 19.08 -4.39 -5.69
N ALA A 126 18.84 -5.63 -5.26
CA ALA A 126 18.53 -6.74 -6.15
C ALA A 126 17.23 -6.48 -6.96
N ASN A 127 16.17 -6.03 -6.29
CA ASN A 127 14.88 -5.76 -6.93
C ASN A 127 14.94 -4.51 -7.82
N VAL A 128 15.72 -3.49 -7.45
CA VAL A 128 15.89 -2.27 -8.25
C VAL A 128 16.44 -2.63 -9.64
N GLU A 129 17.41 -3.54 -9.70
CA GLU A 129 17.95 -4.01 -10.97
C GLU A 129 16.91 -4.75 -11.82
N GLU A 130 16.02 -5.53 -11.19
CA GLU A 130 14.90 -6.17 -11.91
C GLU A 130 13.90 -5.16 -12.48
N TYR A 131 13.59 -4.09 -11.75
CA TYR A 131 12.71 -3.03 -12.24
C TYR A 131 13.33 -2.24 -13.39
N ARG A 132 14.63 -1.92 -13.31
CA ARG A 132 15.36 -1.23 -14.39
C ARG A 132 15.34 -2.02 -15.69
N LYS A 133 15.51 -3.36 -15.62
CA LYS A 133 15.39 -4.26 -16.80
C LYS A 133 14.01 -4.22 -17.46
N LYS A 134 12.97 -3.86 -16.70
CA LYS A 134 11.60 -3.67 -17.20
C LYS A 134 11.31 -2.23 -17.66
N GLY A 135 12.31 -1.34 -17.63
CA GLY A 135 12.16 0.08 -17.99
C GLY A 135 11.48 0.92 -16.92
N ILE A 136 11.50 0.46 -15.66
CA ILE A 136 10.85 1.13 -14.53
C ILE A 136 11.92 1.78 -13.66
N GLU A 137 11.76 3.08 -13.38
CA GLU A 137 12.64 3.76 -12.42
C GLU A 137 12.33 3.26 -11.01
N ALA A 138 13.32 2.62 -10.39
CA ALA A 138 13.30 2.24 -8.99
C ALA A 138 14.56 2.76 -8.30
N ARG A 139 14.43 3.06 -7.01
CA ARG A 139 15.53 3.53 -6.15
C ARG A 139 15.72 2.60 -4.98
N GLU A 140 16.95 2.55 -4.51
CA GLU A 140 17.30 1.75 -3.35
C GLU A 140 16.71 2.38 -2.08
N LEU A 141 16.12 1.54 -1.24
CA LEU A 141 15.77 1.88 0.13
C LEU A 141 16.55 0.94 1.04
N LEU A 142 17.58 1.52 1.66
CA LEU A 142 18.45 0.85 2.60
C LEU A 142 18.32 1.58 3.93
N ILE A 143 18.23 0.81 5.01
CA ILE A 143 18.34 1.33 6.37
C ILE A 143 19.73 0.96 6.82
N LYS A 144 20.51 1.95 7.27
CA LYS A 144 21.82 1.61 7.83
C LYS A 144 21.63 0.94 9.19
N THR A 145 22.48 -0.03 9.47
CA THR A 145 22.56 -0.74 10.75
C THR A 145 22.76 0.21 11.94
N ASP A 146 23.53 1.28 11.76
CA ASP A 146 23.81 2.30 12.79
C ASP A 146 22.69 3.35 12.95
N GLU A 147 21.69 3.37 12.06
CA GLU A 147 20.44 4.12 12.24
C GLU A 147 19.45 3.37 13.15
N LEU A 148 19.69 2.07 13.39
CA LEU A 148 18.87 1.25 14.28
C LEU A 148 19.42 1.32 15.70
N SER A 149 18.63 1.92 16.60
CA SER A 149 18.93 1.92 18.03
C SER A 149 18.92 0.50 18.61
N PRO A 150 19.58 0.25 19.76
CA PRO A 150 19.45 -1.01 20.49
C PRO A 150 18.01 -1.51 20.68
N LEU A 151 17.07 -0.58 20.88
CA LEU A 151 15.64 -0.88 20.99
C LEU A 151 15.04 -1.36 19.67
N HIS A 152 15.40 -0.74 18.54
CA HIS A 152 14.94 -1.17 17.22
C HIS A 152 15.42 -2.59 16.91
N TRP A 153 16.67 -2.90 17.22
CA TRP A 153 17.21 -4.26 17.06
C TRP A 153 16.47 -5.28 17.93
N ALA A 154 16.16 -4.95 19.19
CA ALA A 154 15.34 -5.82 20.04
C ALA A 154 13.96 -6.09 19.43
N GLN A 155 13.30 -5.05 18.91
CA GLN A 155 11.99 -5.16 18.26
C GLN A 155 12.03 -6.01 16.98
N LEU A 156 13.07 -5.85 16.16
CA LEU A 156 13.25 -6.63 14.92
C LEU A 156 13.31 -8.14 15.19
N PHE A 157 13.94 -8.53 16.29
CA PHE A 157 14.02 -9.93 16.73
C PHE A 157 12.88 -10.35 17.67
N ASN A 158 11.85 -9.50 17.84
CA ASN A 158 10.71 -9.74 18.73
C ASN A 158 11.14 -10.06 20.19
N LEU A 159 12.22 -9.42 20.64
CA LEU A 159 12.74 -9.52 22.00
C LEU A 159 12.17 -8.39 22.87
N LYS A 160 11.98 -8.65 24.16
CA LYS A 160 11.65 -7.57 25.10
C LYS A 160 12.93 -6.81 25.44
N PRO A 161 12.89 -5.48 25.60
CA PRO A 161 14.05 -4.71 26.02
C PRO A 161 14.64 -5.16 27.37
N THR A 162 13.83 -5.83 28.20
CA THR A 162 14.22 -6.39 29.50
C THR A 162 14.91 -7.75 29.40
N ASP A 163 14.89 -8.39 28.23
CA ASP A 163 15.50 -9.69 28.04
C ASP A 163 17.03 -9.54 28.06
N TYR A 164 17.71 -10.50 28.69
CA TYR A 164 19.17 -10.50 28.80
C TYR A 164 19.85 -10.44 27.41
N ILE A 165 19.24 -11.10 26.42
CA ILE A 165 19.70 -11.07 25.02
C ILE A 165 19.66 -9.64 24.46
N SER A 166 18.60 -8.87 24.72
CA SER A 166 18.50 -7.47 24.30
C SER A 166 19.53 -6.58 24.99
N ALA A 167 19.86 -6.85 26.26
CA ALA A 167 20.90 -6.12 26.97
C ALA A 167 22.30 -6.38 26.38
N ILE A 168 22.63 -7.64 26.07
CA ILE A 168 23.91 -7.98 25.41
C ILE A 168 23.99 -7.34 24.03
N MET A 169 22.97 -7.56 23.20
CA MET A 169 22.93 -7.03 21.85
C MET A 169 23.02 -5.51 21.85
N GLY A 170 22.31 -4.83 22.75
CA GLY A 170 22.37 -3.38 22.88
C GLY A 170 23.75 -2.86 23.29
N ARG A 171 24.49 -3.62 24.11
CA ARG A 171 25.89 -3.30 24.43
C ARG A 171 26.79 -3.46 23.20
N ALA A 172 26.70 -4.58 22.49
CA ALA A 172 27.49 -4.82 21.26
C ALA A 172 27.27 -3.71 20.22
N ILE A 173 26.02 -3.36 19.93
CA ILE A 173 25.68 -2.26 19.02
C ILE A 173 26.26 -0.92 19.49
N SER A 174 26.24 -0.66 20.80
CA SER A 174 26.77 0.59 21.37
C SER A 174 28.30 0.66 21.28
N GLU A 175 28.99 -0.48 21.32
CA GLU A 175 30.45 -0.57 21.20
C GLU A 175 30.92 -0.40 19.75
N LEU A 176 30.15 -0.89 18.77
CA LEU A 176 30.48 -0.77 17.33
C LEU A 176 30.39 0.66 16.79
N GLY A 177 29.60 1.54 17.42
CA GLY A 177 29.53 2.95 17.03
C GLY A 177 28.77 3.20 15.73
N LYS A 178 29.46 3.59 14.65
CA LYS A 178 28.86 4.02 13.37
C LYS A 178 29.39 3.21 12.19
N ASP A 179 28.61 3.17 11.11
CA ASP A 179 28.94 2.53 9.83
C ASP A 179 29.43 1.07 9.97
N PHE A 180 28.81 0.29 10.86
CA PHE A 180 29.04 -1.15 11.00
C PHE A 180 28.11 -1.96 10.09
N SER A 181 28.36 -3.24 9.88
CA SER A 181 27.51 -4.18 9.14
C SER A 181 26.87 -5.19 10.10
N ILE A 182 26.00 -6.08 9.59
CA ILE A 182 25.47 -7.17 10.43
C ILE A 182 26.59 -8.13 10.84
N ASP A 183 27.57 -8.36 9.96
CA ASP A 183 28.69 -9.26 10.25
C ASP A 183 29.54 -8.73 11.41
N ASP A 184 29.74 -7.40 11.50
CA ASP A 184 30.45 -6.76 12.62
C ASP A 184 29.72 -6.93 13.98
N ILE A 185 28.41 -7.22 13.98
CA ILE A 185 27.64 -7.52 15.21
C ILE A 185 27.89 -8.96 15.68
N LEU A 186 28.26 -9.85 14.77
CA LEU A 186 28.42 -11.29 15.02
C LEU A 186 29.86 -11.66 15.42
N ASP A 187 30.84 -10.82 15.11
CA ASP A 187 32.25 -10.94 15.48
C ASP A 187 32.54 -10.58 16.96
#